data_AF-A0A3D9CLR6-F1
#
_entry.id   AF-A0A3D9CLR6-F1
#
_cell.length_a   1.000
_cell.length_b   1.000
_cell.length_c   1.000
_cell.angle_alpha   90.00
_cell.angle_beta   90.00
_cell.angle_gamma   90.00
#
_symmetry.space_group_name_H-M   'P 1'
#
loop_
_entity.id
_entity.type
_entity.pdbx_description
1 polymer ?
#
loop_
_entity_poly.entity_id
_entity_poly.type
_entity_poly.pdbx_seq_one_letter_code
_entity_poly.pdbx_strand_id
1 'polypeptide(L)'
;MKEVTVYQVDSFTKEKFKGNPAGVVLNAEHLNTEEMQLIARELNNSETAFIFRPDLYDPAFDYHVRYFTPTTEVPSCGHATIAALYAKAKEDQLDTCVIRIKTQIGILPVKIEKEDNDYRITMTQGTFGLSPAFDPSTTQNIIRALGLTMNDLDERCPVQIASTGHSKVMIGIKSRSVLNSLVPDSGALVQLSKEISCNGYFVFTFDTGDPDILTYGRMFAPAIGITEDPVTGNAHGPLGGYLIHHKIAGYSGETFEFTGKQGETINRIGKVLVTVQVSNGTPDKVSITGDAVSVFRTVMHV
;
A
#
# COMPACT_ATOMS: atom_id res chain seq x y z
N MET A 1 19.44 25.53 -15.45
CA MET A 1 18.23 25.29 -14.64
C MET A 1 17.75 23.91 -15.04
N LYS A 2 17.66 22.99 -14.08
CA LYS A 2 17.22 21.62 -14.36
C LYS A 2 15.70 21.65 -14.52
N GLU A 3 15.17 20.79 -15.36
CA GLU A 3 13.73 20.71 -15.60
C GLU A 3 13.27 19.29 -15.33
N VAL A 4 12.19 19.14 -14.55
CA VAL A 4 11.56 17.85 -14.29
C VAL A 4 10.05 17.93 -14.47
N THR A 5 9.47 16.84 -14.97
CA THR A 5 8.01 16.72 -15.05
C THR A 5 7.49 16.18 -13.73
N VAL A 6 6.53 16.88 -13.14
CA VAL A 6 5.95 16.54 -11.83
C VAL A 6 4.48 16.22 -12.01
N TYR A 7 4.05 15.13 -11.40
CA TYR A 7 2.67 14.71 -11.28
C TYR A 7 2.26 14.65 -9.81
N GLN A 8 1.02 15.06 -9.55
CA GLN A 8 0.29 14.65 -8.35
C GLN A 8 -0.71 13.57 -8.77
N VAL A 9 -0.58 12.38 -8.19
CA VAL A 9 -1.41 11.22 -8.54
C VAL A 9 -2.09 10.69 -7.29
N ASP A 10 -3.37 10.38 -7.41
CA ASP A 10 -4.11 9.64 -6.39
C ASP A 10 -4.18 8.17 -6.79
N SER A 11 -3.57 7.29 -6.00
CA SER A 11 -3.54 5.84 -6.25
C SER A 11 -4.71 5.13 -5.58
N PHE A 12 -5.05 3.94 -6.08
CA PHE A 12 -6.17 3.11 -5.62
C PHE A 12 -7.54 3.77 -5.79
N THR A 13 -7.67 4.67 -6.77
CA THR A 13 -8.92 5.39 -7.06
C THR A 13 -8.94 5.86 -8.51
N LYS A 14 -10.14 6.09 -9.05
CA LYS A 14 -10.37 6.84 -10.29
C LYS A 14 -10.93 8.25 -10.04
N GLU A 15 -11.27 8.56 -8.79
CA GLU A 15 -11.80 9.86 -8.39
C GLU A 15 -10.68 10.72 -7.81
N LYS A 16 -10.52 11.95 -8.32
CA LYS A 16 -9.55 12.91 -7.81
C LYS A 16 -9.86 13.26 -6.35
N PHE A 17 -8.81 13.53 -5.58
CA PHE A 17 -8.83 13.87 -4.15
C PHE A 17 -9.27 12.72 -3.23
N LYS A 18 -9.29 11.49 -3.76
CA LYS A 18 -9.56 10.23 -3.04
C LYS A 18 -8.32 9.35 -3.07
N GLY A 19 -8.41 8.11 -2.55
CA GLY A 19 -7.29 7.18 -2.56
C GLY A 19 -6.05 7.69 -1.80
N ASN A 20 -4.87 7.17 -2.18
CA ASN A 20 -3.59 7.53 -1.55
C ASN A 20 -2.76 8.45 -2.45
N PRO A 21 -2.54 9.73 -2.08
CA PRO A 21 -1.82 10.69 -2.90
C PRO A 21 -0.30 10.46 -2.88
N ALA A 22 0.31 10.47 -4.06
CA ALA A 22 1.77 10.47 -4.21
C ALA A 22 2.23 11.55 -5.20
N GLY A 23 3.41 12.10 -4.90
CA GLY A 23 4.18 12.88 -5.85
C GLY A 23 4.92 11.95 -6.80
N VAL A 24 5.02 12.32 -8.08
CA VAL A 24 5.83 11.58 -9.05
C VAL A 24 6.67 12.58 -9.84
N VAL A 25 7.97 12.34 -9.88
CA VAL A 25 8.93 13.12 -10.65
C VAL A 25 9.52 12.24 -11.74
N LEU A 26 9.23 12.57 -12.99
CA LEU A 26 9.76 11.85 -14.15
C LEU A 26 11.08 12.48 -14.62
N ASN A 27 11.94 11.66 -15.22
CA ASN A 27 13.27 12.04 -15.74
C ASN A 27 14.18 12.62 -14.64
N ALA A 28 14.24 11.93 -13.50
CA ALA A 28 14.98 12.36 -12.32
C ALA A 28 16.51 12.15 -12.41
N GLU A 29 17.06 11.65 -13.52
CA GLU A 29 18.48 11.32 -13.68
C GLU A 29 19.45 12.50 -13.51
N HIS A 30 18.96 13.74 -13.59
CA HIS A 30 19.75 14.94 -13.39
C HIS A 30 19.71 15.48 -11.95
N LEU A 31 18.88 14.88 -11.08
CA LEU A 31 18.74 15.26 -9.68
C LEU A 31 19.72 14.46 -8.81
N ASN A 32 20.34 15.14 -7.85
CA ASN A 32 21.07 14.49 -6.76
C ASN A 32 20.12 14.14 -5.59
N THR A 33 20.61 13.37 -4.62
CA THR A 33 19.81 12.93 -3.45
C THR A 33 19.26 14.08 -2.62
N GLU A 34 20.02 15.16 -2.44
CA GLU A 34 19.58 16.32 -1.67
C GLU A 34 18.44 17.07 -2.39
N GLU A 35 18.56 17.26 -3.70
CA GLU A 35 17.52 17.87 -4.53
C GLU A 35 16.23 17.03 -4.50
N MET A 36 16.32 15.70 -4.62
CA MET A 36 15.16 14.82 -4.49
C MET A 36 14.49 14.94 -3.11
N GLN A 37 15.28 14.99 -2.04
CA GLN A 37 14.74 15.14 -0.69
C GLN A 37 14.05 16.51 -0.49
N LEU A 38 14.62 17.59 -1.03
CA LEU A 38 14.02 18.92 -1.00
C LEU A 38 12.70 18.97 -1.77
N ILE A 39 12.64 18.35 -2.95
CA ILE A 39 11.42 18.24 -3.75
C ILE A 39 10.35 17.44 -3.02
N ALA A 40 10.71 16.27 -2.46
CA ALA A 40 9.76 15.45 -1.70
C ALA A 40 9.20 16.20 -0.48
N ARG A 41 10.04 16.99 0.20
CA ARG A 41 9.62 17.87 1.29
C ARG A 41 8.66 18.98 0.81
N GLU A 42 8.93 19.58 -0.34
CA GLU A 42 8.10 20.66 -0.90
C GLU A 42 6.72 20.13 -1.35
N LEU A 43 6.68 18.98 -2.01
CA LEU A 43 5.43 18.34 -2.43
C LEU A 43 4.62 17.80 -1.25
N ASN A 44 5.30 17.42 -0.17
CA ASN A 44 4.71 17.02 1.11
C ASN A 44 3.62 15.93 1.01
N ASN A 45 3.76 15.02 0.05
CA ASN A 45 3.04 13.75 0.04
C ASN A 45 3.66 12.78 1.06
N SER A 46 2.95 11.70 1.42
CA SER A 46 3.55 10.64 2.26
C SER A 46 4.82 10.10 1.59
N GLU A 47 4.76 9.89 0.27
CA GLU A 47 5.91 9.56 -0.56
C GLU A 47 5.87 10.27 -1.92
N THR A 48 7.06 10.62 -2.40
CA THR A 48 7.32 11.05 -3.77
C THR A 48 8.20 10.01 -4.46
N ALA A 49 7.77 9.53 -5.62
CA ALA A 49 8.55 8.60 -6.45
C ALA A 49 9.33 9.37 -7.53
N PHE A 50 10.62 9.06 -7.67
CA PHE A 50 11.51 9.63 -8.68
C PHE A 50 11.87 8.55 -9.69
N ILE A 51 11.44 8.73 -10.94
CA ILE A 51 11.71 7.78 -12.02
C ILE A 51 12.89 8.29 -12.84
N PHE A 52 13.91 7.45 -12.92
CA PHE A 52 15.10 7.65 -13.72
C PHE A 52 14.90 6.97 -15.07
N ARG A 53 15.45 7.56 -16.13
CA ARG A 53 15.52 6.88 -17.43
C ARG A 53 16.22 5.52 -17.33
N PRO A 54 15.90 4.58 -18.25
CA PRO A 54 16.58 3.30 -18.32
C PRO A 54 18.10 3.47 -18.40
N ASP A 55 18.84 2.63 -17.69
CA ASP A 55 20.28 2.51 -17.92
C ASP A 55 20.47 1.66 -19.19
N LEU A 56 20.97 2.27 -20.27
CA LEU A 56 21.17 1.58 -21.55
C LEU A 56 22.20 0.44 -21.44
N TYR A 57 22.94 0.35 -20.33
CA TYR A 57 23.98 -0.65 -20.12
C TYR A 57 23.55 -1.79 -19.18
N ASP A 58 22.38 -1.73 -18.53
CA ASP A 58 21.85 -2.80 -17.66
C ASP A 58 20.46 -3.27 -18.14
N PRO A 59 20.39 -4.36 -18.95
CA PRO A 59 19.12 -4.86 -19.48
C PRO A 59 18.26 -5.59 -18.43
N ALA A 60 18.70 -5.66 -17.17
CA ALA A 60 17.97 -6.33 -16.10
C ALA A 60 16.71 -5.55 -15.66
N PHE A 61 16.66 -4.24 -15.87
CA PHE A 61 15.53 -3.39 -15.50
C PHE A 61 15.24 -2.34 -16.58
N ASP A 62 13.99 -1.87 -16.61
CA ASP A 62 13.51 -0.91 -17.59
C ASP A 62 13.53 0.53 -17.01
N TYR A 63 13.30 0.70 -15.70
CA TYR A 63 13.46 1.99 -15.01
C TYR A 63 14.08 1.81 -13.62
N HIS A 64 14.79 2.83 -13.13
CA HIS A 64 15.17 2.90 -11.72
C HIS A 64 14.24 3.87 -11.01
N VAL A 65 13.71 3.48 -9.84
CA VAL A 65 12.78 4.29 -9.05
C VAL A 65 13.28 4.41 -7.62
N ARG A 66 13.35 5.66 -7.14
CA ARG A 66 13.64 5.99 -5.73
C ARG A 66 12.43 6.63 -5.07
N TYR A 67 12.27 6.44 -3.76
CA TYR A 67 11.10 6.89 -3.02
C TYR A 67 11.52 7.72 -1.84
N PHE A 68 10.91 8.88 -1.66
CA PHE A 68 11.24 9.78 -0.56
C PHE A 68 9.97 10.19 0.16
N THR A 69 9.99 10.06 1.49
CA THR A 69 9.11 10.82 2.37
C THR A 69 9.60 12.27 2.44
N PRO A 70 8.86 13.19 3.08
CA PRO A 70 9.34 14.57 3.29
C PRO A 70 10.65 14.68 4.07
N THR A 71 11.07 13.62 4.78
CA THR A 71 12.23 13.65 5.67
C THR A 71 13.33 12.65 5.35
N THR A 72 13.03 11.56 4.65
CA THR A 72 14.01 10.50 4.35
C THR A 72 13.65 9.71 3.09
N GLU A 73 14.66 9.14 2.44
CA GLU A 73 14.47 8.07 1.45
C GLU A 73 13.95 6.80 2.12
N VAL A 74 13.08 6.08 1.42
CA VAL A 74 12.55 4.76 1.82
C VAL A 74 12.79 3.74 0.71
N PRO A 75 12.98 2.45 1.06
CA PRO A 75 13.50 1.48 0.10
C PRO A 75 12.50 1.05 -0.98
N SER A 76 11.20 1.13 -0.68
CA SER A 76 10.09 0.93 -1.61
C SER A 76 8.79 1.50 -1.04
N CYS A 77 7.83 1.82 -1.91
CA CYS A 77 6.46 2.17 -1.50
C CYS A 77 5.44 1.70 -2.53
N GLY A 78 4.38 1.03 -2.09
CA GLY A 78 3.38 0.41 -2.98
C GLY A 78 2.56 1.44 -3.76
N HIS A 79 1.88 2.36 -3.08
CA HIS A 79 1.03 3.34 -3.76
C HIS A 79 1.88 4.29 -4.62
N ALA A 80 3.07 4.68 -4.18
CA ALA A 80 3.97 5.50 -4.97
C ALA A 80 4.50 4.76 -6.21
N THR A 81 4.69 3.44 -6.15
CA THR A 81 4.97 2.60 -7.35
C THR A 81 3.81 2.64 -8.34
N ILE A 82 2.57 2.49 -7.86
CA ILE A 82 1.36 2.58 -8.71
C ILE A 82 1.26 3.95 -9.36
N ALA A 83 1.39 5.02 -8.58
CA ALA A 83 1.41 6.39 -9.08
C ALA A 83 2.50 6.61 -10.13
N ALA A 84 3.72 6.15 -9.84
CA ALA A 84 4.88 6.31 -10.71
C ALA A 84 4.65 5.69 -12.08
N LEU A 85 4.26 4.41 -12.11
CA LEU A 85 4.06 3.71 -13.37
C LEU A 85 2.77 4.10 -14.08
N TYR A 86 1.74 4.55 -13.36
CA TYR A 86 0.58 5.18 -13.96
C TYR A 86 0.96 6.47 -14.69
N ALA A 87 1.69 7.37 -14.03
CA ALA A 87 2.15 8.63 -14.61
C ALA A 87 3.07 8.37 -15.81
N LYS A 88 4.00 7.41 -15.70
CA LYS A 88 4.88 7.03 -16.79
C LYS A 88 4.12 6.44 -17.97
N ALA A 89 3.14 5.56 -17.73
CA ALA A 89 2.31 4.99 -18.77
C ALA A 89 1.48 6.05 -19.49
N LYS A 90 0.92 7.03 -18.77
CA LYS A 90 0.20 8.17 -19.33
C LYS A 90 1.11 9.07 -20.17
N GLU A 91 2.29 9.40 -19.65
CA GLU A 91 3.26 10.30 -20.31
C GLU A 91 3.75 9.70 -21.64
N ASP A 92 4.12 8.42 -21.63
CA ASP A 92 4.69 7.74 -22.79
C ASP A 92 3.64 7.04 -23.67
N GLN A 93 2.37 7.09 -23.28
CA GLN A 93 1.25 6.39 -23.95
C GLN A 93 1.48 4.88 -24.13
N LEU A 94 2.08 4.24 -23.13
CA LEU A 94 2.47 2.83 -23.17
C LEU A 94 1.29 1.92 -23.52
N ASP A 95 1.57 0.79 -24.16
CA ASP A 95 0.61 -0.32 -24.28
C ASP A 95 0.71 -1.27 -23.10
N THR A 96 -0.22 -2.23 -23.00
CA THR A 96 -0.18 -3.27 -21.98
C THR A 96 1.16 -4.00 -22.01
N CYS A 97 1.89 -3.95 -20.90
CA CYS A 97 3.24 -4.50 -20.81
C CYS A 97 3.60 -4.86 -19.37
N VAL A 98 4.75 -5.50 -19.20
CA VAL A 98 5.38 -5.71 -17.89
C VAL A 98 6.67 -4.90 -17.87
N ILE A 99 6.81 -4.06 -16.85
CA ILE A 99 7.97 -3.20 -16.61
C ILE A 99 8.70 -3.72 -15.38
N ARG A 100 10.02 -3.85 -15.48
CA ARG A 100 10.90 -4.18 -14.37
C ARG A 100 11.48 -2.89 -13.81
N ILE A 101 11.16 -2.59 -12.55
CA ILE A 101 11.71 -1.42 -11.87
C ILE A 101 12.82 -1.85 -10.91
N LYS A 102 13.99 -1.20 -11.01
CA LYS A 102 15.03 -1.29 -9.99
C LYS A 102 14.66 -0.38 -8.82
N THR A 103 14.76 -0.91 -7.61
CA THR A 103 14.52 -0.21 -6.34
C THR A 103 15.61 -0.61 -5.34
N GLN A 104 15.61 -0.04 -4.13
CA GLN A 104 16.58 -0.45 -3.10
C GLN A 104 16.35 -1.89 -2.60
N ILE A 105 15.14 -2.44 -2.76
CA ILE A 105 14.84 -3.84 -2.40
C ILE A 105 15.06 -4.83 -3.55
N GLY A 106 15.61 -4.37 -4.68
CA GLY A 106 15.87 -5.18 -5.86
C GLY A 106 14.99 -4.80 -7.06
N ILE A 107 14.98 -5.69 -8.05
CA ILE A 107 14.24 -5.50 -9.31
C ILE A 107 12.87 -6.15 -9.20
N LEU A 108 11.82 -5.38 -9.43
CA LEU A 108 10.43 -5.81 -9.25
C LEU A 108 9.67 -5.74 -10.58
N PRO A 109 8.96 -6.81 -10.99
CA PRO A 109 8.06 -6.74 -12.14
C PRO A 109 6.75 -6.07 -11.75
N VAL A 110 6.30 -5.14 -12.58
CA VAL A 110 5.02 -4.45 -12.45
C VAL A 110 4.30 -4.53 -13.79
N LYS A 111 3.08 -5.06 -13.77
CA LYS A 111 2.23 -5.16 -14.95
C LYS A 111 1.43 -3.87 -15.10
N ILE A 112 1.40 -3.35 -16.32
CA ILE A 112 0.60 -2.20 -16.72
C ILE A 112 -0.45 -2.71 -17.71
N GLU A 113 -1.71 -2.43 -17.42
CA GLU A 113 -2.85 -2.81 -18.25
C GLU A 113 -3.54 -1.56 -18.76
N LYS A 114 -3.59 -1.39 -20.08
CA LYS A 114 -4.27 -0.28 -20.75
C LYS A 114 -5.73 -0.67 -21.03
N GLU A 115 -6.67 0.09 -20.50
CA GLU A 115 -8.11 -0.08 -20.68
C GLU A 115 -8.74 1.29 -21.02
N ASP A 116 -9.37 1.43 -22.18
CA ASP A 116 -10.13 2.64 -22.59
C ASP A 116 -9.40 3.99 -22.37
N ASN A 117 -8.11 4.05 -22.73
CA ASN A 117 -7.20 5.20 -22.52
C ASN A 117 -6.85 5.53 -21.05
N ASP A 118 -7.08 4.57 -20.15
CA ASP A 118 -6.62 4.61 -18.77
C ASP A 118 -5.72 3.41 -18.46
N TYR A 119 -5.13 3.43 -17.27
CA TYR A 119 -4.17 2.39 -16.86
C TYR A 119 -4.51 1.83 -15.49
N ARG A 120 -4.36 0.52 -15.38
CA ARG A 120 -4.37 -0.22 -14.12
C ARG A 120 -2.99 -0.81 -13.88
N ILE A 121 -2.50 -0.70 -12.65
CA ILE A 121 -1.15 -1.11 -12.28
C ILE A 121 -1.24 -2.26 -11.29
N THR A 122 -0.55 -3.36 -11.61
CA THR A 122 -0.47 -4.56 -10.77
C THR A 122 0.97 -4.80 -10.35
N MET A 123 1.24 -4.77 -9.05
CA MET A 123 2.56 -5.12 -8.49
C MET A 123 2.50 -6.48 -7.80
N THR A 124 3.50 -7.32 -8.05
CA THR A 124 3.77 -8.49 -7.21
C THR A 124 4.47 -8.02 -5.93
N GLN A 125 4.00 -8.47 -4.77
CA GLN A 125 4.64 -8.20 -3.49
C GLN A 125 5.66 -9.29 -3.14
N GLY A 126 6.42 -9.07 -2.06
CA GLY A 126 7.35 -10.06 -1.54
C GLY A 126 6.65 -11.30 -0.98
N THR A 127 7.45 -12.30 -0.61
CA THR A 127 6.95 -13.55 -0.03
C THR A 127 6.07 -13.30 1.19
N PHE A 128 4.93 -13.99 1.22
CA PHE A 128 4.02 -13.92 2.36
C PHE A 128 4.68 -14.54 3.60
N GLY A 129 4.63 -13.81 4.70
CA GLY A 129 5.10 -14.24 6.01
C GLY A 129 4.03 -13.97 7.07
N LEU A 130 3.94 -14.90 8.03
CA LEU A 130 2.95 -14.85 9.10
C LEU A 130 3.62 -15.22 10.43
N SER A 131 3.50 -14.33 11.42
CA SER A 131 3.95 -14.60 12.78
C SER A 131 2.87 -15.37 13.56
N PRO A 132 3.25 -16.08 14.64
CA PRO A 132 2.28 -16.65 15.57
C PRO A 132 1.30 -15.59 16.09
N ALA A 133 0.11 -16.05 16.47
CA ALA A 133 -0.86 -15.22 17.18
C ALA A 133 -0.26 -14.66 18.46
N PHE A 134 -0.57 -13.40 18.75
CA PHE A 134 -0.19 -12.78 20.01
C PHE A 134 -0.88 -13.49 21.17
N ASP A 135 -0.20 -13.53 22.32
CA ASP A 135 -0.83 -14.01 23.54
C ASP A 135 -1.99 -13.08 23.97
N PRO A 136 -2.89 -13.55 24.86
CA PRO A 136 -4.05 -12.77 25.28
C PRO A 136 -3.71 -11.40 25.89
N SER A 137 -2.58 -11.27 26.59
CA SER A 137 -2.20 -10.01 27.24
C SER A 137 -1.74 -8.97 26.21
N THR A 138 -0.89 -9.39 25.25
CA THR A 138 -0.46 -8.53 24.14
C THR A 138 -1.65 -8.13 23.26
N THR A 139 -2.53 -9.09 22.94
CA THR A 139 -3.76 -8.82 22.20
C THR A 139 -4.63 -7.78 22.92
N GLN A 140 -4.83 -7.94 24.24
CA GLN A 140 -5.64 -7.01 25.02
C GLN A 140 -5.03 -5.60 25.06
N ASN A 141 -3.71 -5.48 25.11
CA ASN A 141 -3.03 -4.18 25.07
C ASN A 141 -3.20 -3.49 23.70
N ILE A 142 -3.06 -4.25 22.60
CA ILE A 142 -3.23 -3.73 21.24
C ILE A 142 -4.66 -3.21 21.04
N ILE A 143 -5.68 -4.01 21.37
CA ILE A 143 -7.08 -3.60 21.14
C ILE A 143 -7.47 -2.44 22.05
N ARG A 144 -6.98 -2.40 23.30
CA ARG A 144 -7.23 -1.27 24.21
C ARG A 144 -6.65 0.02 23.63
N ALA A 145 -5.43 -0.02 23.07
CA ALA A 145 -4.82 1.13 22.42
C ALA A 145 -5.59 1.59 21.17
N LEU A 146 -6.34 0.69 20.52
CA LEU A 146 -7.22 1.01 19.39
C LEU A 146 -8.62 1.51 19.83
N GLY A 147 -8.92 1.54 21.13
CA GLY A 147 -10.25 1.86 21.64
C GLY A 147 -11.27 0.72 21.49
N LEU A 148 -10.78 -0.52 21.36
CA LEU A 148 -11.57 -1.74 21.17
C LEU A 148 -11.61 -2.58 22.45
N THR A 149 -12.61 -3.47 22.52
CA THR A 149 -12.73 -4.53 23.53
C THR A 149 -12.63 -5.91 22.86
N MET A 150 -12.45 -6.96 23.67
CA MET A 150 -12.43 -8.34 23.15
C MET A 150 -13.74 -8.71 22.42
N ASN A 151 -14.87 -8.10 22.79
CA ASN A 151 -16.16 -8.39 22.18
C ASN A 151 -16.29 -7.84 20.75
N ASP A 152 -15.46 -6.86 20.39
CA ASP A 152 -15.46 -6.24 19.06
C ASP A 152 -14.70 -7.10 18.04
N LEU A 153 -13.78 -7.94 18.50
CA LEU A 153 -12.96 -8.80 17.65
C LEU A 153 -13.79 -9.88 16.96
N ASP A 154 -13.48 -10.14 15.69
CA ASP A 154 -13.96 -11.31 14.98
C ASP A 154 -13.14 -12.54 15.40
N GLU A 155 -13.79 -13.50 16.07
CA GLU A 155 -13.13 -14.70 16.61
C GLU A 155 -12.47 -15.59 15.54
N ARG A 156 -12.87 -15.43 14.27
CA ARG A 156 -12.24 -16.11 13.14
C ARG A 156 -10.86 -15.54 12.80
N CYS A 157 -10.52 -14.36 13.33
CA CYS A 157 -9.36 -13.57 12.97
C CYS A 157 -8.37 -13.43 14.15
N PRO A 158 -7.39 -14.34 14.30
CA PRO A 158 -6.31 -14.18 15.28
C PRO A 158 -5.55 -12.87 15.08
N VAL A 159 -5.30 -12.14 16.17
CA VAL A 159 -4.51 -10.90 16.14
C VAL A 159 -3.04 -11.24 16.05
N GLN A 160 -2.40 -10.90 14.93
CA GLN A 160 -1.02 -11.29 14.65
C GLN A 160 -0.39 -10.47 13.53
N ILE A 161 0.92 -10.63 13.34
CA ILE A 161 1.65 -9.94 12.27
C ILE A 161 1.59 -10.75 10.97
N ALA A 162 1.23 -10.08 9.87
CA ALA A 162 1.38 -10.58 8.51
C ALA A 162 2.24 -9.61 7.67
N SER A 163 2.97 -10.14 6.69
CA SER A 163 3.87 -9.35 5.84
C SER A 163 3.99 -9.92 4.44
N THR A 164 4.23 -9.04 3.47
CA THR A 164 4.71 -9.35 2.12
C THR A 164 5.91 -8.45 1.77
N GLY A 165 6.63 -8.00 2.81
CA GLY A 165 7.77 -7.08 2.72
C GLY A 165 7.79 -6.08 3.86
N HIS A 166 6.67 -5.42 4.14
CA HIS A 166 6.52 -4.51 5.27
C HIS A 166 5.34 -4.90 6.17
N SER A 167 5.66 -5.46 7.33
CA SER A 167 4.69 -6.05 8.26
C SER A 167 3.59 -5.09 8.71
N LYS A 168 2.42 -5.68 9.01
CA LYS A 168 1.28 -5.06 9.69
C LYS A 168 0.69 -6.05 10.70
N VAL A 169 0.22 -5.54 11.82
CA VAL A 169 -0.68 -6.29 12.71
C VAL A 169 -2.05 -6.36 12.04
N MET A 170 -2.61 -7.56 11.93
CA MET A 170 -3.94 -7.83 11.41
C MET A 170 -4.93 -7.91 12.58
N ILE A 171 -5.97 -7.07 12.57
CA ILE A 171 -7.01 -7.03 13.60
C ILE A 171 -8.39 -7.11 12.92
N GLY A 172 -8.99 -8.30 12.89
CA GLY A 172 -10.36 -8.46 12.38
C GLY A 172 -11.40 -8.07 13.42
N ILE A 173 -12.36 -7.23 13.06
CA ILE A 173 -13.47 -6.80 13.93
C ILE A 173 -14.84 -7.02 13.26
N LYS A 174 -15.89 -7.08 14.08
CA LYS A 174 -17.25 -7.43 13.64
C LYS A 174 -17.98 -6.34 12.87
N SER A 175 -17.71 -5.06 13.16
CA SER A 175 -18.58 -3.95 12.75
C SER A 175 -17.84 -2.81 12.06
N ARG A 176 -18.39 -2.33 10.94
CA ARG A 176 -17.89 -1.15 10.24
C ARG A 176 -18.23 0.15 10.95
N SER A 177 -19.34 0.21 11.69
CA SER A 177 -19.60 1.39 12.54
C SER A 177 -18.55 1.52 13.64
N VAL A 178 -18.12 0.40 14.25
CA VAL A 178 -17.02 0.41 15.24
C VAL A 178 -15.69 0.77 14.56
N LEU A 179 -15.40 0.20 13.39
CA LEU A 179 -14.22 0.58 12.59
C LEU A 179 -14.15 2.10 12.36
N ASN A 180 -15.28 2.71 11.98
CA ASN A 180 -15.35 4.11 11.64
C ASN A 180 -15.30 5.03 12.87
N SER A 181 -15.61 4.51 14.07
CA SER A 181 -15.53 5.26 15.31
C SER A 181 -14.18 5.16 16.02
N LEU A 182 -13.21 4.37 15.52
CA LEU A 182 -11.92 4.21 16.21
C LEU A 182 -11.19 5.54 16.34
N VAL A 183 -10.71 5.80 17.57
CA VAL A 183 -9.81 6.90 17.92
C VAL A 183 -8.64 6.30 18.69
N PRO A 184 -7.58 5.83 17.99
CA PRO A 184 -6.47 5.14 18.65
C PRO A 184 -5.63 6.06 19.54
N ASP A 185 -5.15 5.51 20.66
CA ASP A 185 -4.10 6.12 21.48
C ASP A 185 -2.76 5.96 20.75
N SER A 186 -2.35 7.04 20.07
CA SER A 186 -1.11 7.07 19.30
C SER A 186 0.12 6.82 20.17
N GLY A 187 0.15 7.30 21.42
CA GLY A 187 1.29 7.10 22.32
C GLY A 187 1.43 5.63 22.72
N ALA A 188 0.32 4.98 23.04
CA ALA A 188 0.30 3.55 23.34
C ALA A 188 0.72 2.70 22.14
N LEU A 189 0.22 3.01 20.92
CA LEU A 189 0.61 2.30 19.71
C LEU A 189 2.10 2.47 19.38
N VAL A 190 2.69 3.65 19.59
CA VAL A 190 4.14 3.86 19.40
C VAL A 190 4.95 2.98 20.35
N GLN A 191 4.53 2.88 21.62
CA GLN A 191 5.21 2.05 22.60
C GLN A 191 5.09 0.56 22.26
N LEU A 192 3.88 0.10 21.93
CA LEU A 192 3.63 -1.27 21.48
C LEU A 192 4.44 -1.63 20.23
N SER A 193 4.59 -0.69 19.29
CA SER A 193 5.35 -0.93 18.05
C SER A 193 6.81 -1.31 18.33
N LYS A 194 7.42 -0.72 19.36
CA LYS A 194 8.78 -1.05 19.81
C LYS A 194 8.86 -2.45 20.40
N GLU A 195 7.84 -2.86 21.14
CA GLU A 195 7.77 -4.17 21.82
C GLU A 195 7.55 -5.30 20.81
N ILE A 196 6.63 -5.11 19.86
CA ILE A 196 6.25 -6.15 18.90
C ILE A 196 7.03 -6.09 17.58
N SER A 197 7.90 -5.08 17.41
CA SER A 197 8.67 -4.84 16.18
C SER A 197 7.81 -4.76 14.90
N CYS A 198 6.64 -4.10 15.02
CA CYS A 198 5.74 -3.85 13.90
C CYS A 198 5.09 -2.48 14.07
N ASN A 199 5.21 -1.63 13.06
CA ASN A 199 4.86 -0.21 13.16
C ASN A 199 3.45 0.14 12.66
N GLY A 200 2.69 -0.84 12.15
CA GLY A 200 1.38 -0.58 11.54
C GLY A 200 0.30 -1.54 12.02
N TYR A 201 -0.86 -0.99 12.33
CA TYR A 201 -2.03 -1.69 12.85
C TYR A 201 -3.15 -1.59 11.82
N PHE A 202 -3.46 -2.70 11.16
CA PHE A 202 -4.51 -2.76 10.16
C PHE A 202 -5.76 -3.40 10.76
N VAL A 203 -6.74 -2.56 11.07
CA VAL A 203 -8.04 -2.99 11.58
C VAL A 203 -8.96 -3.15 10.39
N PHE A 204 -9.61 -4.31 10.25
CA PHE A 204 -10.47 -4.61 9.11
C PHE A 204 -11.75 -5.31 9.55
N THR A 205 -12.78 -5.24 8.71
CA THR A 205 -14.07 -5.91 8.93
C THR A 205 -14.65 -6.42 7.62
N PHE A 206 -15.46 -7.47 7.72
CA PHE A 206 -16.28 -8.01 6.62
C PHE A 206 -17.68 -7.38 6.55
N ASP A 207 -18.01 -6.47 7.47
CA ASP A 207 -19.28 -5.72 7.47
C ASP A 207 -19.27 -4.63 6.38
N THR A 208 -19.44 -5.04 5.13
CA THR A 208 -19.25 -4.14 3.98
C THR A 208 -20.57 -3.60 3.42
N GLY A 209 -21.65 -4.38 3.51
CA GLY A 209 -22.93 -4.08 2.87
C GLY A 209 -22.86 -4.01 1.33
N ASP A 210 -21.74 -4.44 0.73
CA ASP A 210 -21.41 -4.31 -0.68
C ASP A 210 -20.81 -5.65 -1.14
N PRO A 211 -21.51 -6.44 -1.97
CA PRO A 211 -21.09 -7.81 -2.32
C PRO A 211 -19.78 -7.84 -3.14
N ASP A 212 -19.41 -6.72 -3.78
CA ASP A 212 -18.17 -6.62 -4.56
C ASP A 212 -16.96 -6.29 -3.68
N ILE A 213 -17.18 -5.98 -2.39
CA ILE A 213 -16.15 -5.59 -1.45
C ILE A 213 -16.13 -6.57 -0.29
N LEU A 214 -15.02 -7.27 -0.14
CA LEU A 214 -14.86 -8.24 0.95
C LEU A 214 -14.52 -7.56 2.28
N THR A 215 -13.75 -6.48 2.26
CA THR A 215 -13.30 -5.82 3.50
C THR A 215 -13.34 -4.31 3.45
N TYR A 216 -13.64 -3.69 4.58
CA TYR A 216 -13.27 -2.31 4.90
C TYR A 216 -12.15 -2.33 5.93
N GLY A 217 -11.17 -1.44 5.79
CA GLY A 217 -10.06 -1.33 6.73
C GLY A 217 -9.66 0.10 7.06
N ARG A 218 -8.84 0.22 8.10
CA ARG A 218 -8.11 1.43 8.51
C ARG A 218 -6.69 1.04 8.91
N MET A 219 -5.70 1.83 8.55
CA MET A 219 -4.28 1.56 8.84
C MET A 219 -3.69 2.69 9.67
N PHE A 220 -3.27 2.38 10.89
CA PHE A 220 -2.64 3.32 11.81
C PHE A 220 -1.15 2.99 11.94
N ALA A 221 -0.27 3.97 11.79
CA ALA A 221 1.18 3.76 11.92
C ALA A 221 1.90 4.92 12.63
N PRO A 222 1.45 5.33 13.84
CA PRO A 222 1.99 6.52 14.50
C PRO A 222 3.49 6.41 14.84
N ALA A 223 4.03 5.20 14.96
CA ALA A 223 5.46 4.93 15.18
C ALA A 223 6.37 5.47 14.08
N ILE A 224 5.85 5.70 12.87
CA ILE A 224 6.59 6.28 11.74
C ILE A 224 6.07 7.67 11.35
N GLY A 225 5.31 8.34 12.24
CA GLY A 225 4.77 9.68 12.01
C GLY A 225 3.51 9.73 11.15
N ILE A 226 2.96 8.58 10.76
CA ILE A 226 1.71 8.49 9.97
C ILE A 226 0.56 8.15 10.93
N THR A 227 -0.29 9.12 11.24
CA THR A 227 -1.43 8.88 12.14
C THR A 227 -2.38 7.84 11.54
N GLU A 228 -2.81 8.04 10.31
CA GLU A 228 -3.65 7.12 9.54
C GLU A 228 -3.29 7.23 8.06
N ASP A 229 -3.01 6.10 7.39
CA ASP A 229 -2.70 6.04 5.96
C ASP A 229 -4.01 5.88 5.16
N PRO A 230 -4.23 6.61 4.05
CA PRO A 230 -5.48 6.52 3.29
C PRO A 230 -5.78 5.15 2.71
N VAL A 231 -4.81 4.55 2.02
CA VAL A 231 -4.96 3.22 1.38
C VAL A 231 -3.62 2.51 1.34
N THR A 232 -3.52 1.37 2.01
CA THR A 232 -2.24 0.71 2.28
C THR A 232 -2.13 -0.63 1.57
N GLY A 233 -1.47 -0.66 0.41
CA GLY A 233 -1.20 -1.90 -0.31
C GLY A 233 -0.43 -2.96 0.52
N ASN A 234 0.52 -2.52 1.36
CA ASN A 234 1.27 -3.37 2.30
C ASN A 234 0.45 -3.82 3.52
N ALA A 235 -0.85 -3.51 3.59
CA ALA A 235 -1.79 -4.06 4.56
C ALA A 235 -2.80 -4.99 3.87
N HIS A 236 -3.41 -4.53 2.78
CA HIS A 236 -4.36 -5.32 1.99
C HIS A 236 -3.74 -6.58 1.38
N GLY A 237 -2.50 -6.51 0.87
CA GLY A 237 -1.83 -7.66 0.29
C GLY A 237 -1.57 -8.79 1.30
N PRO A 238 -0.87 -8.54 2.42
CA PRO A 238 -0.71 -9.55 3.48
C PRO A 238 -2.03 -10.01 4.09
N LEU A 239 -3.08 -9.16 4.11
CA LEU A 239 -4.42 -9.59 4.50
C LEU A 239 -4.90 -10.75 3.61
N GLY A 240 -4.68 -10.71 2.29
CA GLY A 240 -5.05 -11.80 1.40
C GLY A 240 -4.42 -13.14 1.81
N GLY A 241 -3.11 -13.15 2.06
CA GLY A 241 -2.42 -14.36 2.53
C GLY A 241 -2.90 -14.80 3.91
N TYR A 242 -3.19 -13.86 4.81
CA TYR A 242 -3.76 -14.12 6.13
C TYR A 242 -5.12 -14.81 6.05
N LEU A 243 -6.01 -14.35 5.17
CA LEU A 243 -7.35 -14.92 4.98
C LEU A 243 -7.29 -16.35 4.47
N ILE A 244 -6.37 -16.64 3.55
CA ILE A 244 -6.14 -18.00 3.02
C ILE A 244 -5.54 -18.90 4.10
N HIS A 245 -4.50 -18.45 4.79
CA HIS A 245 -3.81 -19.23 5.82
C HIS A 245 -4.77 -19.71 6.91
N HIS A 246 -5.66 -18.82 7.37
CA HIS A 246 -6.66 -19.14 8.40
C HIS A 246 -7.96 -19.74 7.86
N LYS A 247 -8.07 -19.96 6.55
CA LYS A 247 -9.27 -20.49 5.88
C LYS A 247 -10.53 -19.65 6.18
N ILE A 248 -10.36 -18.34 6.32
CA ILE A 248 -11.45 -17.39 6.59
C ILE A 248 -12.25 -17.12 5.32
N ALA A 249 -11.58 -17.08 4.17
CA ALA A 249 -12.19 -16.89 2.87
C ALA A 249 -12.09 -18.17 2.02
N GLY A 250 -13.20 -18.52 1.37
CA GLY A 250 -13.22 -19.59 0.37
C GLY A 250 -12.63 -19.11 -0.95
N TYR A 251 -12.04 -20.03 -1.70
CA TYR A 251 -11.54 -19.79 -3.05
C TYR A 251 -11.71 -21.05 -3.91
N SER A 252 -11.72 -20.88 -5.23
CA SER A 252 -11.86 -21.98 -6.19
C SER A 252 -10.61 -22.08 -7.07
N GLY A 253 -10.10 -23.29 -7.27
CA GLY A 253 -8.86 -23.51 -8.01
C GLY A 253 -7.64 -23.06 -7.20
N GLU A 254 -6.70 -22.36 -7.84
CA GLU A 254 -5.42 -21.95 -7.26
C GLU A 254 -5.33 -20.42 -7.08
N THR A 255 -6.44 -19.70 -7.18
CA THR A 255 -6.46 -18.25 -7.07
C THR A 255 -7.57 -17.79 -6.14
N PHE A 256 -7.22 -16.92 -5.20
CA PHE A 256 -8.14 -16.15 -4.39
C PHE A 256 -8.02 -14.68 -4.74
N GLU A 257 -9.16 -14.02 -4.93
CA GLU A 257 -9.21 -12.60 -5.25
C GLU A 257 -10.26 -11.91 -4.40
N PHE A 258 -9.95 -10.70 -3.93
CA PHE A 258 -10.92 -9.85 -3.28
C PHE A 258 -10.58 -8.38 -3.46
N THR A 259 -11.59 -7.53 -3.34
CA THR A 259 -11.41 -6.08 -3.23
C THR A 259 -11.55 -5.64 -1.79
N GLY A 260 -10.57 -4.88 -1.28
CA GLY A 260 -10.64 -4.19 -0.01
C GLY A 260 -10.79 -2.68 -0.20
N LYS A 261 -11.53 -2.03 0.71
CA LYS A 261 -11.68 -0.57 0.80
C LYS A 261 -10.98 -0.01 2.03
N GLN A 262 -10.41 1.18 1.93
CA GLN A 262 -9.78 1.90 3.03
C GLN A 262 -9.94 3.42 2.83
N GLY A 263 -9.86 4.20 3.91
CA GLY A 263 -9.82 5.66 3.84
C GLY A 263 -11.19 6.35 3.94
N GLU A 264 -12.24 5.62 4.35
CA GLU A 264 -13.60 6.15 4.47
C GLU A 264 -13.69 7.35 5.43
N THR A 265 -13.19 7.19 6.65
CA THR A 265 -13.28 8.18 7.74
C THR A 265 -12.50 9.46 7.46
N ILE A 266 -11.41 9.36 6.70
CA ILE A 266 -10.57 10.50 6.32
C ILE A 266 -10.92 11.06 4.93
N ASN A 267 -12.08 10.67 4.38
CA ASN A 267 -12.63 11.14 3.11
C ASN A 267 -11.70 10.92 1.90
N ARG A 268 -10.87 9.87 1.97
CA ARG A 268 -9.86 9.46 0.99
C ARG A 268 -10.07 8.01 0.56
N ILE A 269 -11.35 7.63 0.36
CA ILE A 269 -11.72 6.25 0.04
C ILE A 269 -10.96 5.75 -1.19
N GLY A 270 -10.42 4.55 -1.12
CA GLY A 270 -9.86 3.86 -2.28
C GLY A 270 -10.09 2.36 -2.21
N LYS A 271 -9.75 1.67 -3.30
CA LYS A 271 -9.94 0.24 -3.50
C LYS A 271 -8.63 -0.42 -3.88
N VAL A 272 -8.31 -1.52 -3.21
CA VAL A 272 -7.20 -2.40 -3.58
C VAL A 272 -7.77 -3.73 -4.01
N LEU A 273 -7.52 -4.14 -5.24
CA LEU A 273 -7.75 -5.51 -5.68
C LEU A 273 -6.54 -6.34 -5.25
N VAL A 274 -6.77 -7.43 -4.53
CA VAL A 274 -5.73 -8.32 -4.04
C VAL A 274 -5.93 -9.68 -4.68
N THR A 275 -4.89 -10.18 -5.32
CA THR A 275 -4.87 -11.52 -5.91
C THR A 275 -3.81 -12.36 -5.18
N VAL A 276 -4.22 -13.51 -4.68
CA VAL A 276 -3.35 -14.49 -4.01
C VAL A 276 -3.36 -15.77 -4.83
N GLN A 277 -2.20 -16.15 -5.36
CA GLN A 277 -2.00 -17.50 -5.89
C GLN A 277 -1.78 -18.44 -4.71
N VAL A 278 -2.47 -19.58 -4.74
CA VAL A 278 -2.52 -20.54 -3.65
C VAL A 278 -2.00 -21.89 -4.14
N SER A 279 -0.89 -22.33 -3.54
CA SER A 279 -0.26 -23.61 -3.84
C SER A 279 -0.36 -24.51 -2.62
N ASN A 280 -0.92 -25.71 -2.78
CA ASN A 280 -1.13 -26.68 -1.70
C ASN A 280 -1.87 -26.11 -0.46
N GLY A 281 -2.83 -25.21 -0.68
CA GLY A 281 -3.59 -24.57 0.40
C GLY A 281 -2.83 -23.48 1.16
N THR A 282 -1.69 -23.03 0.65
CA THR A 282 -0.87 -21.96 1.25
C THR A 282 -0.66 -20.78 0.29
N PRO A 283 -0.58 -19.54 0.77
CA PRO A 283 -0.29 -18.38 -0.07
C PRO A 283 1.11 -18.50 -0.69
N ASP A 284 1.18 -18.50 -2.01
CA ASP A 284 2.43 -18.59 -2.77
C ASP A 284 2.88 -17.21 -3.27
N LYS A 285 1.99 -16.54 -4.00
CA LYS A 285 2.26 -15.22 -4.57
C LYS A 285 1.13 -14.25 -4.27
N VAL A 286 1.48 -13.09 -3.74
CA VAL A 286 0.53 -11.99 -3.49
C VAL A 286 0.79 -10.87 -4.50
N SER A 287 -0.27 -10.40 -5.14
CA SER A 287 -0.23 -9.20 -5.98
C SER A 287 -1.33 -8.24 -5.54
N ILE A 288 -1.04 -6.95 -5.68
CA ILE A 288 -2.03 -5.90 -5.50
C ILE A 288 -2.17 -5.12 -6.79
N THR A 289 -3.41 -4.74 -7.07
CA THR A 289 -3.79 -4.02 -8.26
C THR A 289 -4.58 -2.79 -7.87
N GLY A 290 -4.21 -1.66 -8.46
CA GLY A 290 -4.87 -0.38 -8.23
C GLY A 290 -5.07 0.39 -9.52
N ASP A 291 -6.23 1.03 -9.62
CA ASP A 291 -6.41 2.16 -10.53
C ASP A 291 -5.71 3.39 -9.94
N ALA A 292 -5.47 4.41 -10.76
CA ALA A 292 -4.97 5.71 -10.30
C ALA A 292 -5.53 6.84 -11.16
N VAL A 293 -5.43 8.08 -10.67
CA VAL A 293 -5.85 9.27 -11.41
C VAL A 293 -4.84 10.41 -11.22
N SER A 294 -4.46 11.07 -12.32
CA SER A 294 -3.65 12.28 -12.26
C SER A 294 -4.51 13.47 -11.82
N VAL A 295 -4.13 14.09 -10.71
CA VAL A 295 -4.75 15.32 -10.20
C VAL A 295 -4.29 16.50 -11.06
N PHE A 296 -2.97 16.68 -11.17
CA PHE A 296 -2.33 17.62 -12.06
C PHE A 296 -0.98 17.10 -12.57
N ARG A 297 -0.52 17.71 -13.67
CA ARG A 297 0.80 17.55 -14.26
C ARG A 297 1.39 18.95 -14.48
N THR A 298 2.65 19.15 -14.12
CA THR A 298 3.37 20.41 -14.37
C THR A 298 4.84 20.15 -14.70
N VAL A 299 5.54 21.21 -15.07
CA VAL A 299 6.99 21.25 -15.22
C VAL A 299 7.55 22.10 -14.10
N MET A 300 8.53 21.56 -13.37
CA MET A 300 9.21 22.25 -12.28
C MET A 300 10.66 22.54 -12.68
N HIS A 301 11.07 23.77 -12.40
CA HIS A 301 12.44 24.23 -12.61
C HIS A 301 13.22 24.16 -11.29
N VAL A 302 14.33 23.45 -11.30
CA VAL A 302 15.22 23.18 -10.15
C VAL A 302 16.56 23.88 -10.33
#